data_AF-A0A481SVM4-F1
#
_entry.id   AF-A0A481SVM4-F1
#
_cell.length_a   1.000
_cell.length_b   1.000
_cell.length_c   1.000
_cell.angle_alpha   90.00
_cell.angle_beta   90.00
_cell.angle_gamma   90.00
#
_symmetry.space_group_name_H-M   'P 1'
#
loop_
_entity.id
_entity.type
_entity.pdbx_description
1 polymer ?
#
loop_
_entity_poly.entity_id
_entity_poly.type
_entity_poly.pdbx_seq_one_letter_code
_entity_poly.pdbx_strand_id
1 'polypeptide(L)'
;MAEIEWPWQYSFPPFFTIQPHSETKVRQLQAWRTLVLDYHRINKLSILDVREAQQSSLFNNASIDRKLPQEGILMILDDLQKTHNAEPLDKMRNRWYIYWHTIDEWADILYSWAQASGSLNTVCTLYELVAGD
;
A
#
# COMPACT_ATOMS: atom_id res chain seq x y z
N MET A 1 5.99 16.55 -7.78
CA MET A 1 5.87 15.12 -7.42
C MET A 1 6.57 14.99 -6.08
N ALA A 2 5.91 14.44 -5.07
CA ALA A 2 6.58 14.26 -3.77
C ALA A 2 7.70 13.23 -3.93
N GLU A 3 8.88 13.54 -3.41
CA GLU A 3 9.98 12.59 -3.39
C GLU A 3 9.69 11.51 -2.34
N ILE A 4 10.02 10.26 -2.69
CA ILE A 4 9.85 9.12 -1.80
C ILE A 4 11.08 9.06 -0.89
N GLU A 5 10.87 9.20 0.40
CA GLU A 5 11.92 8.97 1.39
C GLU A 5 12.06 7.45 1.61
N TRP A 6 13.11 6.86 1.04
CA TRP A 6 13.35 5.43 1.17
C TRP A 6 13.87 5.09 2.57
N PRO A 7 13.26 4.14 3.29
CA PRO A 7 13.72 3.74 4.61
C PRO A 7 15.07 3.04 4.52
N TRP A 8 15.88 3.08 5.59
CA TRP A 8 17.21 2.47 5.59
C TRP A 8 17.19 0.97 5.24
N GLN A 9 16.11 0.27 5.60
CA GLN A 9 15.87 -1.14 5.25
C GLN A 9 15.89 -1.37 3.73
N TYR A 10 15.42 -0.40 2.94
CA TYR A 10 15.44 -0.49 1.48
C TYR A 10 16.87 -0.53 0.91
N SER A 11 17.87 -0.02 1.63
CA SER A 11 19.29 -0.14 1.27
C SER A 11 19.98 -1.37 1.90
N PHE A 12 19.24 -2.20 2.64
CA PHE A 12 19.77 -3.39 3.32
C PHE A 12 19.46 -4.65 2.48
N PRO A 13 20.46 -5.31 1.86
CA PRO A 13 20.20 -6.42 0.93
C PRO A 13 19.32 -7.56 1.46
N PRO A 14 19.42 -7.99 2.75
CA PRO A 14 18.54 -9.00 3.31
C PRO A 14 17.05 -8.62 3.36
N PHE A 15 16.71 -7.33 3.26
CA PHE A 15 15.32 -6.86 3.27
C PHE A 15 14.52 -7.39 2.06
N PHE A 16 15.17 -7.65 0.93
CA PHE A 16 14.59 -8.23 -0.29
C PHE A 16 14.57 -9.76 -0.30
N THR A 17 14.91 -10.41 0.82
CA THR A 17 14.84 -11.87 0.98
C THR A 17 13.98 -12.18 2.18
N ILE A 18 12.93 -12.98 2.01
CA ILE A 18 12.03 -13.34 3.10
C ILE A 18 12.80 -14.07 4.20
N GLN A 19 12.80 -13.51 5.40
CA GLN A 19 13.59 -14.02 6.51
C GLN A 19 13.00 -15.34 7.05
N PRO A 20 13.82 -16.35 7.37
CA PRO A 20 13.32 -17.64 7.85
C PRO A 20 12.82 -17.58 9.29
N HIS A 21 13.43 -16.74 10.12
CA HIS A 21 13.10 -16.60 11.53
C HIS A 21 11.79 -15.81 11.73
N SER A 22 10.87 -16.33 12.54
CA SER A 22 9.50 -15.80 12.69
C SER A 22 9.48 -14.34 13.13
N GLU A 23 10.22 -13.99 14.20
CA GLU A 23 10.22 -12.63 14.72
C GLU A 23 10.81 -11.62 13.71
N THR A 24 11.89 -12.02 13.03
CA THR A 24 12.54 -11.18 12.02
C THR A 24 11.65 -11.01 10.80
N LYS A 25 10.94 -12.07 10.39
CA LYS A 25 9.95 -12.04 9.32
C LYS A 25 8.81 -11.07 9.66
N VAL A 26 8.29 -11.09 10.88
CA VAL A 26 7.24 -10.15 11.32
C VAL A 26 7.73 -8.71 11.22
N ARG A 27 8.92 -8.40 11.72
CA ARG A 27 9.51 -7.05 11.61
C ARG A 27 9.76 -6.63 10.16
N GLN A 28 10.21 -7.57 9.33
CA GLN A 28 10.39 -7.34 7.90
C GLN A 28 9.07 -7.02 7.19
N LEU A 29 8.02 -7.81 7.43
CA LEU A 29 6.70 -7.58 6.84
C LEU A 29 6.11 -6.24 7.31
N GLN A 30 6.26 -5.91 8.60
CA GLN A 30 5.87 -4.59 9.13
C GLN A 30 6.53 -3.43 8.37
N ALA A 31 7.85 -3.49 8.15
CA ALA A 31 8.57 -2.48 7.39
C ALA A 31 8.12 -2.42 5.92
N TRP A 32 7.85 -3.57 5.29
CA TRP A 32 7.29 -3.62 3.95
C TRP A 32 5.89 -3.01 3.87
N ARG A 33 5.01 -3.26 4.84
CA ARG A 33 3.68 -2.65 4.87
C ARG A 33 3.76 -1.13 4.85
N THR A 34 4.53 -0.54 5.75
CA THR A 34 4.72 0.92 5.81
C THR A 34 5.23 1.45 4.47
N LEU A 35 6.29 0.83 3.92
CA LEU A 35 6.86 1.25 2.65
C LEU A 35 5.87 1.16 1.48
N VAL A 36 5.11 0.07 1.38
CA VAL A 36 4.11 -0.12 0.31
C VAL A 36 3.01 0.93 0.41
N LEU A 37 2.47 1.18 1.61
CA LEU A 37 1.40 2.15 1.81
C LEU A 37 1.86 3.58 1.53
N ASP A 38 3.04 3.97 2.02
CA ASP A 38 3.61 5.30 1.74
C ASP A 38 3.91 5.49 0.25
N TYR A 39 4.48 4.47 -0.41
CA TYR A 39 4.73 4.50 -1.85
C TYR A 39 3.44 4.71 -2.65
N HIS A 40 2.38 3.98 -2.33
CA HIS A 40 1.10 4.08 -3.03
C HIS A 40 0.41 5.42 -2.76
N ARG A 41 0.48 5.93 -1.53
CA ARG A 41 -0.02 7.27 -1.17
C ARG A 41 0.68 8.36 -1.96
N ILE A 42 2.01 8.35 -2.00
CA ILE A 42 2.82 9.38 -2.68
C ILE A 42 2.57 9.40 -4.19
N ASN A 43 2.51 8.21 -4.80
CA ASN A 43 2.29 8.07 -6.25
C ASN A 43 0.81 8.08 -6.64
N LYS A 44 -0.12 8.16 -5.68
CA LYS A 44 -1.57 8.08 -5.88
C LYS A 44 -2.01 6.83 -6.66
N LEU A 45 -1.40 5.69 -6.34
CA LEU A 45 -1.70 4.40 -6.95
C LEU A 45 -2.63 3.61 -6.03
N SER A 46 -3.78 3.17 -6.53
CA SER A 46 -4.74 2.36 -5.76
C SER A 46 -4.73 0.87 -6.13
N ILE A 47 -4.10 0.51 -7.25
CA ILE A 47 -4.03 -0.86 -7.77
C ILE A 47 -2.57 -1.28 -7.93
N LEU A 48 -2.28 -2.49 -7.48
CA LEU A 48 -0.99 -3.15 -7.67
C LEU A 48 -1.21 -4.43 -8.47
N ASP A 49 -0.52 -4.56 -9.61
CA ASP A 49 -0.38 -5.83 -10.34
C ASP A 49 0.92 -6.51 -9.92
N VAL A 50 0.84 -7.75 -9.44
CA VAL A 50 1.96 -8.49 -8.86
C VAL A 50 3.08 -8.73 -9.91
N ARG A 51 2.73 -8.89 -11.19
CA ARG A 51 3.71 -9.16 -12.26
C ARG A 51 4.49 -7.91 -12.61
N GLU A 52 3.80 -6.78 -12.68
CA GLU A 52 4.41 -5.47 -12.99
C GLU A 52 5.18 -4.93 -11.77
N ALA A 53 4.62 -5.11 -10.57
CA ALA A 53 5.21 -4.69 -9.30
C ALA A 53 6.64 -5.23 -9.12
N GLN A 54 6.91 -6.46 -9.56
CA GLN A 54 8.25 -7.03 -9.48
C GLN A 54 9.32 -6.24 -10.26
N GLN A 55 8.94 -5.46 -11.27
CA GLN A 55 9.84 -4.61 -12.05
C GLN A 55 9.86 -3.16 -11.54
N SER A 56 8.91 -2.78 -10.70
CA SER A 56 8.82 -1.44 -10.11
C SER A 56 9.97 -1.17 -9.13
N SER A 57 10.31 0.11 -8.95
CA SER A 57 11.27 0.55 -7.94
C SER A 57 10.87 0.17 -6.51
N LEU A 58 9.59 -0.09 -6.23
CA LEU A 58 9.14 -0.51 -4.90
C LEU A 58 9.74 -1.86 -4.50
N PHE A 59 9.80 -2.83 -5.42
CA PHE A 59 10.25 -4.20 -5.13
C PHE A 59 11.58 -4.57 -5.81
N ASN A 60 12.14 -3.67 -6.61
CA ASN A 60 13.43 -3.82 -7.27
C ASN A 60 14.33 -2.61 -6.97
N ASN A 61 15.36 -2.83 -6.16
CA ASN A 61 16.39 -1.84 -5.88
C ASN A 61 17.64 -2.13 -6.73
N ALA A 62 17.77 -1.37 -7.82
CA ALA A 62 18.91 -1.47 -8.73
C ALA A 62 20.25 -1.04 -8.09
N SER A 63 20.24 -0.16 -7.09
CA SER A 63 21.45 0.37 -6.45
C SER A 63 22.20 -0.67 -5.63
N ILE A 64 21.49 -1.69 -5.11
CA ILE A 64 22.09 -2.79 -4.35
C ILE A 64 21.96 -4.14 -5.08
N ASP A 65 21.49 -4.14 -6.33
CA ASP A 65 21.22 -5.32 -7.15
C ASP A 65 20.35 -6.36 -6.41
N ARG A 66 19.22 -5.90 -5.85
CA ARG A 66 18.27 -6.78 -5.14
C ARG A 66 16.84 -6.53 -5.56
N LYS A 67 16.12 -7.63 -5.67
CA LYS A 67 14.72 -7.67 -6.07
C LYS A 67 13.96 -8.70 -5.23
N LEU A 68 12.79 -8.33 -4.76
CA LEU A 68 11.92 -9.21 -3.99
C LEU A 68 11.27 -10.22 -4.96
N PRO A 69 11.30 -11.53 -4.67
CA PRO A 69 10.61 -12.53 -5.48
C PRO A 69 9.10 -12.36 -5.39
N GLN A 70 8.38 -12.84 -6.41
CA GLN A 70 6.92 -12.73 -6.49
C GLN A 70 6.20 -13.32 -5.27
N GLU A 71 6.70 -14.45 -4.76
CA GLU A 71 6.19 -15.09 -3.54
C GLU A 71 6.30 -14.15 -2.33
N GLY A 72 7.39 -13.38 -2.23
CA GLY A 72 7.57 -12.39 -1.17
C GLY A 72 6.59 -11.23 -1.28
N ILE A 73 6.30 -10.77 -2.51
CA ILE A 73 5.30 -9.73 -2.77
C ILE A 73 3.91 -10.22 -2.33
N LEU A 74 3.53 -11.45 -2.71
CA LEU A 74 2.26 -12.04 -2.29
C LEU A 74 2.16 -12.18 -0.77
N MET A 75 3.24 -12.56 -0.08
CA MET A 75 3.27 -12.60 1.38
C MET A 75 3.03 -11.22 2.03
N ILE A 76 3.57 -10.14 1.45
CA ILE A 76 3.31 -8.78 1.92
C ILE A 76 1.85 -8.40 1.70
N LEU A 77 1.29 -8.72 0.53
CA LEU A 77 -0.11 -8.45 0.20
C LEU A 77 -1.08 -9.22 1.09
N ASP A 78 -0.79 -10.48 1.38
CA ASP A 78 -1.54 -11.29 2.35
C ASP A 78 -1.45 -10.69 3.77
N ASP A 79 -0.31 -10.11 4.15
CA ASP A 79 -0.16 -9.44 5.44
C ASP A 79 -0.94 -8.11 5.49
N LEU A 80 -0.95 -7.33 4.41
CA LEU A 80 -1.77 -6.13 4.25
C LEU A 80 -3.27 -6.44 4.26
N GLN A 81 -3.67 -7.59 3.72
CA GLN A 81 -5.06 -8.03 3.76
C GLN A 81 -5.54 -8.27 5.19
N LYS A 82 -4.69 -8.82 6.05
CA LYS A 82 -5.01 -9.04 7.48
C LYS A 82 -5.20 -7.73 8.24
N THR A 83 -4.57 -6.65 7.79
CA THR A 83 -4.74 -5.31 8.38
C THR A 83 -5.79 -4.47 7.65
N HIS A 84 -6.57 -5.07 6.74
CA HIS A 84 -7.58 -4.39 5.92
C HIS A 84 -7.02 -3.26 5.03
N ASN A 85 -5.72 -3.29 4.75
CA ASN A 85 -5.04 -2.33 3.89
C ASN A 85 -4.88 -2.83 2.44
N ALA A 86 -5.30 -4.05 2.13
CA ALA A 86 -5.32 -4.56 0.76
C ALA A 86 -6.40 -5.62 0.56
N GLU A 87 -6.86 -5.78 -0.68
CA GLU A 87 -7.74 -6.88 -1.06
C GLU A 87 -7.48 -7.35 -2.50
N PRO A 88 -7.65 -8.65 -2.80
CA PRO A 88 -7.46 -9.16 -4.15
C PRO A 88 -8.64 -8.76 -5.05
N LEU A 89 -8.32 -8.23 -6.24
CA LEU A 89 -9.28 -7.87 -7.28
C LEU A 89 -9.80 -9.07 -8.07
N ASP A 90 -9.07 -10.18 -8.04
CA ASP A 90 -9.39 -11.37 -8.81
C ASP A 90 -9.09 -12.66 -8.02
N LYS A 91 -9.75 -13.75 -8.40
CA LYS A 91 -9.56 -15.07 -7.77
C LYS A 91 -8.14 -15.60 -7.91
N MET A 92 -7.42 -15.15 -8.94
CA MET A 92 -6.04 -15.55 -9.21
C MET A 92 -5.03 -14.73 -8.40
N ARG A 93 -5.49 -13.73 -7.63
CA ARG A 93 -4.70 -12.82 -6.80
C ARG A 93 -3.56 -12.14 -7.57
N ASN A 94 -3.77 -11.82 -8.85
CA ASN A 94 -2.77 -11.12 -9.67
C ASN A 94 -2.82 -9.61 -9.44
N ARG A 95 -4.02 -9.04 -9.26
CA ARG A 95 -4.21 -7.63 -8.97
C ARG A 95 -4.80 -7.43 -7.58
N TRP A 96 -4.39 -6.36 -6.94
CA TRP A 96 -4.78 -6.03 -5.57
C TRP A 96 -5.14 -4.55 -5.46
N TYR A 97 -6.20 -4.23 -4.75
CA TYR A 97 -6.41 -2.89 -4.23
C TYR A 97 -5.49 -2.66 -3.05
N ILE A 98 -4.92 -1.45 -2.98
CA ILE A 98 -4.07 -0.99 -1.88
C ILE A 98 -4.73 0.23 -1.23
N TYR A 99 -4.88 0.17 0.09
CA TYR A 99 -5.60 1.12 0.91
C TYR A 99 -4.66 1.75 1.94
N TRP A 100 -4.10 2.93 1.62
CA TRP A 100 -3.23 3.67 2.55
C TRP A 100 -3.99 4.24 3.77
N HIS A 101 -5.31 4.36 3.66
CA HIS A 101 -6.24 4.37 4.79
C HIS A 101 -7.18 3.20 4.59
N THR A 102 -7.55 2.50 5.67
CA THR A 102 -8.56 1.44 5.59
C THR A 102 -9.91 2.00 5.15
N ILE A 103 -10.84 1.13 4.75
CA ILE A 103 -12.20 1.56 4.35
C ILE A 103 -12.90 2.26 5.53
N ASP A 104 -12.74 1.75 6.74
CA ASP A 104 -13.30 2.35 7.96
C ASP A 104 -12.67 3.72 8.25
N GLU A 105 -11.34 3.85 8.13
CA GLU A 105 -10.65 5.14 8.27
C GLU A 105 -11.11 6.14 7.20
N TRP A 106 -11.28 5.70 5.96
CA TRP A 106 -11.84 6.54 4.89
C TRP A 106 -13.26 6.98 5.20
N ALA A 107 -14.10 6.09 5.74
CA ALA A 107 -15.45 6.43 6.16
C ALA A 107 -15.45 7.50 7.25
N ASP A 108 -14.57 7.37 8.24
CA ASP A 108 -14.41 8.36 9.32
C ASP A 108 -13.90 9.71 8.80
N ILE A 109 -12.94 9.71 7.86
CA ILE A 109 -12.42 10.92 7.22
C ILE A 109 -13.54 11.64 6.47
N LEU A 110 -14.30 10.91 5.64
CA LEU A 110 -15.39 11.47 4.84
C LEU A 110 -16.53 11.97 5.73
N TYR A 111 -16.89 11.22 6.78
CA TYR A 111 -17.92 11.62 7.72
C TYR A 111 -17.53 12.89 8.48
N SER A 112 -16.28 12.94 8.97
CA SER A 112 -15.75 14.12 9.66
C SER A 112 -15.72 15.35 8.75
N TRP A 113 -15.35 15.18 7.47
CA TRP A 113 -15.45 16.24 6.47
C TRP A 113 -16.89 16.72 6.27
N ALA A 114 -17.86 15.81 6.13
CA ALA A 114 -19.27 16.16 5.92
C ALA A 114 -19.86 16.91 7.12
N GLN A 115 -19.46 16.53 8.34
CA GLN A 115 -19.81 17.24 9.57
C GLN A 115 -19.22 18.66 9.60
N ALA A 116 -17.93 18.80 9.27
CA ALA A 116 -17.24 20.08 9.29
C ALA A 116 -17.72 21.05 8.20
N SER A 117 -18.10 20.54 7.02
CA SER A 117 -18.62 21.35 5.91
C SER A 117 -20.11 21.72 6.06
N GLY A 118 -20.79 21.20 7.09
CA GLY A 118 -22.23 21.40 7.28
C GLY A 118 -23.09 20.64 6.27
N SER A 119 -22.50 19.68 5.53
CA SER A 119 -23.16 18.91 4.47
C SER A 119 -23.92 17.69 4.98
N LEU A 120 -24.01 17.49 6.30
CA LEU A 120 -24.83 16.43 6.87
C LEU A 120 -26.31 16.59 6.45
N ASN A 121 -26.95 15.48 6.09
CA ASN A 121 -28.32 15.41 5.56
C ASN A 121 -28.51 16.07 4.18
N THR A 122 -27.44 16.24 3.40
CA THR A 122 -27.50 16.67 2.00
C THR A 122 -27.09 15.53 1.08
N VAL A 123 -27.48 15.62 -0.20
CA VAL A 123 -27.04 14.67 -1.23
C VAL A 123 -25.79 15.24 -1.89
N CYS A 124 -24.73 14.44 -1.97
CA CYS A 124 -23.48 14.77 -2.65
C CYS A 124 -23.08 13.61 -3.57
N THR A 125 -22.56 13.95 -4.75
CA THR A 125 -22.08 12.98 -5.73
C THR A 125 -20.59 12.67 -5.51
N LEU A 126 -20.14 11.51 -5.98
CA LEU A 126 -18.72 11.16 -5.92
C LEU A 126 -17.84 12.16 -6.70
N TYR A 127 -18.37 12.75 -7.76
CA TYR A 127 -17.65 13.77 -8.52
C TYR A 127 -17.40 15.02 -7.68
N GLU A 128 -18.42 15.53 -7.00
CA GLU A 128 -18.30 16.69 -6.10
C GLU A 128 -17.33 16.42 -4.93
N LEU A 129 -17.29 15.19 -4.41
CA LEU A 129 -16.35 14.81 -3.34
C LEU A 129 -14.89 14.79 -3.80
N VAL A 130 -14.63 14.31 -5.02
CA VAL A 130 -13.26 14.11 -5.53
C VAL A 130 -12.72 15.35 -6.24
N ALA A 131 -13.61 16.11 -6.88
CA ALA A 131 -13.28 17.27 -7.70
C ALA A 131 -13.68 18.62 -7.06
N GLY A 132 -14.23 18.62 -5.83
CA GLY A 132 -14.78 19.81 -5.18
C GLY A 132 -13.79 20.98 -5.11
N ASP A 133 -14.29 22.15 -5.53
CA ASP A 133 -13.69 23.49 -5.78
C ASP A 133 -12.16 23.68 -5.65
#